data_AF-A0A949CJX9-F1
#
_entry.id   AF-A0A949CJX9-F1
#
_cell.length_a   1.000
_cell.length_b   1.000
_cell.length_c   1.000
_cell.angle_alpha   90.00
_cell.angle_beta   90.00
_cell.angle_gamma   90.00
#
_symmetry.space_group_name_H-M   'P 1'
#
loop_
_entity.id
_entity.type
_entity.pdbx_description
1 polymer ?
#
loop_
_entity_poly.entity_id
_entity_poly.type
_entity_poly.pdbx_seq_one_letter_code
_entity_poly.pdbx_strand_id
1 'polypeptide(L)'
;MTHSKCVLGMTLWFLACTLAFAADPVADKKKELAALTWTDPQVAAAEDPDFLVQGEYGQSSTAAAWGAQVVALGGGNFEAYLLEGGLPG
;
A
#
# COMPACT_ATOMS: atom_id res chain seq x y z
N MET A 1 38.76 46.84 10.27
CA MET A 1 37.42 46.24 10.44
C MET A 1 36.76 46.11 9.06
N THR A 2 36.95 44.99 8.37
CA THR A 2 36.25 44.71 7.09
C THR A 2 36.23 43.21 6.80
N HIS A 3 35.41 42.45 7.54
CA HIS A 3 35.07 41.06 7.20
C HIS A 3 33.58 40.79 7.51
N SER A 4 32.68 41.53 6.86
CA SER A 4 31.25 41.34 7.09
C SER A 4 30.43 41.50 5.82
N LYS A 5 30.86 40.90 4.70
CA LYS A 5 30.07 40.86 3.46
C LYS A 5 30.06 39.52 2.70
N CYS A 6 30.72 38.47 3.21
CA CYS A 6 30.81 37.19 2.47
C CYS A 6 29.79 36.11 2.86
N VAL A 7 28.95 36.29 3.88
CA VAL A 7 28.12 35.17 4.41
C VAL A 7 26.63 35.31 4.04
N LEU A 8 26.24 36.32 3.27
CA LEU A 8 24.82 36.59 2.97
C LEU A 8 24.47 36.48 1.48
N GLY A 9 25.25 35.71 0.71
CA GLY A 9 25.01 35.48 -0.72
C GLY A 9 24.85 34.02 -1.14
N MET A 10 25.04 33.07 -0.21
CA MET A 10 25.07 31.64 -0.52
C MET A 10 23.92 30.83 0.11
N THR A 11 22.87 31.52 0.55
CA THR A 11 21.67 30.90 1.15
C THR A 11 20.43 30.98 0.26
N LEU A 12 20.52 31.64 -0.91
CA LEU A 12 19.41 31.79 -1.87
C LEU A 12 19.58 30.97 -3.16
N TRP A 13 20.46 29.95 -3.16
CA TRP A 13 20.67 29.05 -4.30
C TRP A 13 20.61 27.56 -3.92
N PHE A 14 19.86 27.23 -2.87
CA PHE A 14 19.54 25.84 -2.53
C PHE A 14 18.06 25.62 -2.17
N LEU A 15 17.22 26.66 -2.21
CA LEU A 15 15.80 26.55 -1.87
C LEU A 15 14.87 26.30 -3.08
N ALA A 16 15.42 26.09 -4.28
CA ALA A 16 14.63 25.93 -5.50
C ALA A 16 14.59 24.48 -6.06
N CYS A 17 15.24 23.51 -5.42
CA CYS A 17 15.44 22.17 -6.01
C CYS A 17 14.82 21.01 -5.22
N THR A 18 13.92 21.27 -4.26
CA THR A 18 13.36 20.20 -3.40
C THR A 18 11.84 20.01 -3.50
N LEU A 19 11.15 20.72 -4.39
CA LEU A 19 9.69 20.59 -4.57
C LEU A 19 9.31 19.88 -5.88
N ALA A 20 10.09 18.89 -6.29
CA ALA A 20 9.71 17.95 -7.33
C ALA A 20 9.71 16.52 -6.77
N PHE A 21 9.03 16.31 -5.64
CA PHE A 21 8.71 14.97 -5.16
C PHE A 21 7.41 14.52 -5.83
N ALA A 22 7.58 13.65 -6.83
CA ALA A 22 6.60 12.80 -7.51
C ALA A 22 5.12 12.98 -7.12
N ALA A 23 4.35 13.58 -8.04
CA ALA A 23 2.95 13.23 -8.16
C ALA A 23 2.89 11.88 -8.89
N ASP A 24 2.84 10.79 -8.14
CA ASP A 24 2.65 9.46 -8.70
C ASP A 24 1.25 9.37 -9.35
N PRO A 25 1.11 8.99 -10.63
CA PRO A 25 -0.18 8.76 -11.29
C PRO A 25 -0.80 7.42 -10.85
N VAL A 26 -0.73 7.08 -9.57
CA VAL A 26 -1.20 5.81 -9.00
C VAL A 26 -2.71 5.83 -8.75
N ALA A 27 -3.31 7.02 -8.64
CA ALA A 27 -4.72 7.15 -8.29
C ALA A 27 -5.70 6.64 -9.37
N ASP A 28 -5.38 6.76 -10.66
CA ASP A 28 -6.29 6.34 -11.74
C ASP A 28 -6.28 4.82 -11.98
N LYS A 29 -5.13 4.16 -11.88
CA LYS A 29 -5.04 2.68 -12.03
C LYS A 29 -5.77 1.92 -10.92
N LYS A 30 -5.88 2.52 -9.73
CA LYS A 30 -6.52 1.92 -8.54
C LYS A 30 -7.99 1.58 -8.78
N LYS A 31 -8.71 2.43 -9.52
CA LYS A 31 -10.17 2.28 -9.72
C LYS A 31 -10.52 1.27 -10.80
N GLU A 32 -9.61 1.04 -11.75
CA GLU A 32 -9.77 0.06 -12.82
C GLU A 32 -9.59 -1.37 -12.30
N LEU A 33 -8.54 -1.62 -11.50
CA LEU A 33 -8.26 -2.94 -10.91
C LEU A 33 -9.36 -3.43 -9.96
N ALA A 34 -9.93 -2.53 -9.13
CA ALA A 34 -10.99 -2.89 -8.18
C ALA A 34 -12.32 -3.35 -8.83
N ALA A 35 -12.48 -3.16 -10.15
CA ALA A 35 -13.66 -3.58 -10.90
C ALA A 35 -13.43 -4.85 -11.75
N LEU A 36 -12.24 -5.44 -11.70
CA LEU A 36 -11.91 -6.62 -12.49
C LEU A 36 -12.29 -7.90 -11.75
N THR A 37 -12.84 -8.85 -12.52
CA THR A 37 -13.06 -10.22 -12.06
C THR A 37 -12.27 -11.14 -12.98
N TRP A 38 -11.37 -11.92 -12.39
CA TRP A 38 -10.57 -12.89 -13.13
C TRP A 38 -11.18 -14.29 -13.04
N THR A 39 -11.07 -15.07 -14.11
CA THR A 39 -11.42 -16.50 -14.13
C THR A 39 -10.19 -17.40 -14.04
N ASP A 40 -9.00 -16.84 -14.23
CA ASP A 40 -7.72 -17.53 -14.13
C ASP A 40 -6.91 -16.95 -12.94
N PRO A 41 -6.54 -17.76 -11.94
CA PRO A 41 -5.80 -17.29 -10.78
C PRO A 41 -4.38 -16.82 -11.11
N GLN A 42 -3.75 -17.34 -12.17
CA GLN A 42 -2.41 -16.88 -12.58
C GLN A 42 -2.47 -15.48 -13.18
N VAL A 43 -3.53 -15.18 -13.94
CA VAL A 43 -3.78 -13.84 -14.48
C VAL A 43 -4.08 -12.87 -13.35
N ALA A 44 -4.95 -13.27 -12.41
CA ALA A 44 -5.25 -12.45 -11.23
C ALA A 44 -3.99 -12.06 -10.46
N ALA A 45 -3.12 -13.03 -10.16
CA ALA A 45 -1.86 -12.80 -9.44
C ALA A 45 -0.87 -11.91 -10.21
N ALA A 46 -0.88 -11.95 -11.55
CA ALA A 46 0.01 -11.16 -12.38
C ALA A 46 -0.45 -9.71 -12.53
N GLU A 47 -1.77 -9.49 -12.65
CA GLU A 47 -2.37 -8.17 -12.83
C GLU A 47 -2.61 -7.44 -11.51
N ASP A 48 -2.92 -8.19 -10.45
CA ASP A 48 -3.05 -7.69 -9.08
C ASP A 48 -2.32 -8.60 -8.08
N PRO A 49 -1.08 -8.27 -7.70
CA PRO A 49 -0.33 -9.03 -6.70
C PRO A 49 -1.01 -9.11 -5.33
N ASP A 50 -1.93 -8.19 -5.00
CA ASP A 50 -2.69 -8.24 -3.75
C ASP A 50 -3.59 -9.49 -3.69
N PHE A 51 -3.95 -10.05 -4.86
CA PHE A 51 -4.68 -11.31 -4.97
C PHE A 51 -4.00 -12.47 -4.25
N LEU A 52 -2.66 -12.47 -4.17
CA LEU A 52 -1.89 -13.51 -3.50
C LEU A 52 -1.91 -13.42 -1.97
N VAL A 53 -2.34 -12.27 -1.42
CA VAL A 53 -2.27 -11.96 0.01
C VAL A 53 -3.65 -11.96 0.66
N GLN A 54 -4.72 -11.73 -0.09
CA GLN A 54 -6.07 -11.85 0.46
C GLN A 54 -6.42 -13.31 0.80
N GLY A 55 -7.28 -13.50 1.79
CA GLY A 55 -7.74 -14.81 2.21
C GLY A 55 -7.92 -14.96 3.71
N GLU A 56 -8.11 -16.19 4.13
CA GLU A 56 -8.29 -16.57 5.54
C GLU A 56 -6.98 -17.12 6.12
N TYR A 57 -6.65 -16.68 7.34
CA TYR A 57 -5.43 -17.02 8.05
C TYR A 57 -5.76 -17.48 9.47
N GLY A 58 -5.32 -18.66 9.84
CA GLY A 58 -5.56 -19.20 11.17
C GLY A 58 -5.45 -20.72 11.19
N GLN A 59 -5.78 -21.30 12.34
CA GLN A 59 -5.96 -22.74 12.42
C GLN A 59 -7.36 -23.11 11.95
N SER A 60 -7.44 -24.11 11.06
CA SER A 60 -8.67 -24.73 10.59
C SER A 60 -9.29 -25.66 11.66
N SER A 61 -9.38 -25.19 12.90
CA SER A 61 -9.97 -25.93 14.01
C SER A 61 -11.03 -25.07 14.67
N THR A 62 -12.16 -25.67 15.00
CA THR A 62 -13.25 -25.03 15.77
C THR A 62 -12.84 -24.69 17.21
N ALA A 63 -11.64 -25.11 17.63
CA ALA A 63 -11.03 -24.76 18.92
C ALA A 63 -9.98 -23.64 18.80
N ALA A 64 -9.79 -23.06 17.61
CA ALA A 64 -8.86 -21.96 17.44
C ALA A 64 -9.41 -20.71 18.16
N ALA A 65 -8.60 -20.11 19.02
CA ALA A 65 -9.01 -18.90 19.72
C ALA A 65 -9.19 -17.71 18.77
N TRP A 66 -8.43 -17.69 17.67
CA TRP A 66 -8.37 -16.58 16.72
C TRP A 66 -8.23 -17.05 15.28
N GLY A 67 -8.87 -16.33 14.37
CA GLY A 67 -8.62 -16.33 12.93
C GLY A 67 -8.49 -14.90 12.42
N ALA A 68 -8.05 -14.74 11.17
CA ALA A 68 -8.00 -13.46 10.49
C ALA A 68 -8.53 -13.61 9.06
N GLN A 69 -9.35 -12.67 8.62
CA GLN A 69 -9.79 -12.56 7.23
C GLN A 69 -9.21 -11.29 6.64
N VAL A 70 -8.38 -11.44 5.59
CA VAL A 70 -7.68 -10.36 4.91
C VAL A 70 -8.37 -10.08 3.58
N VAL A 71 -8.77 -8.82 3.38
CA VAL A 71 -9.42 -8.33 2.17
C VAL A 71 -8.47 -7.37 1.46
N ALA A 72 -8.15 -7.66 0.20
CA ALA A 72 -7.42 -6.73 -0.66
C ALA A 72 -8.36 -5.61 -1.11
N LEU A 73 -7.97 -4.36 -0.84
CA LEU A 73 -8.65 -3.16 -1.34
C LEU A 73 -8.00 -2.61 -2.63
N GLY A 74 -6.91 -3.24 -3.07
CA GLY A 74 -6.12 -2.88 -4.24
C GLY A 74 -5.04 -1.82 -3.95
N GLY A 75 -3.98 -1.88 -4.75
CA GLY A 75 -2.85 -0.94 -4.68
C GLY A 75 -2.05 -1.08 -3.39
N GLY A 76 -1.91 -2.30 -2.87
CA GLY A 76 -1.18 -2.62 -1.65
C GLY A 76 -1.93 -2.30 -0.36
N ASN A 77 -3.23 -2.01 -0.42
CA ASN A 77 -4.04 -1.68 0.75
C ASN A 77 -4.87 -2.89 1.17
N PHE A 78 -4.93 -3.15 2.48
CA PHE A 78 -5.62 -4.30 3.03
C PHE A 78 -6.45 -3.91 4.25
N GLU A 79 -7.58 -4.57 4.40
CA GLU A 79 -8.30 -4.66 5.66
C GLU A 79 -8.15 -6.06 6.24
N ALA A 80 -7.93 -6.14 7.55
CA ALA A 80 -7.85 -7.40 8.26
C ALA A 80 -8.86 -7.42 9.40
N TYR A 81 -9.71 -8.44 9.41
CA TYR A 81 -10.69 -8.68 10.46
C TYR A 81 -10.16 -9.79 11.35
N LEU A 82 -9.93 -9.49 12.63
CA LEU A 82 -9.60 -10.51 13.62
C LEU A 82 -10.90 -11.12 14.16
N LEU A 83 -10.96 -12.45 14.15
CA LEU A 83 -12.15 -13.21 14.46
C LEU A 83 -11.89 -14.03 15.73
N GLU A 84 -12.58 -13.69 16.81
CA GLU A 84 -12.61 -14.49 18.03
C GLU A 84 -13.36 -15.80 17.77
N GLY A 85 -12.79 -16.92 18.20
CA GLY A 85 -13.35 -18.26 17.98
C GLY A 85 -12.95 -18.92 16.66
N GLY A 86 -12.01 -18.33 15.91
CA GLY A 86 -11.39 -18.96 14.74
C GLY A 86 -12.01 -18.53 13.40
N LEU A 87 -11.65 -19.26 12.34
CA LEU A 87 -12.15 -19.01 10.99
C LEU A 87 -13.60 -19.51 10.83
N PRO A 88 -14.46 -18.79 10.08
CA PRO A 88 -15.87 -19.13 9.94
C PRO A 88 -16.17 -20.22 8.89
N GLY A 89 -15.20 -20.51 8.00
CA GLY A 89 -15.31 -21.45 6.88
C GLY A 89 -14.99 -22.91 7.21
#